data_AF-A0A3D4QMV0-F1
#
_entry.id   AF-A0A3D4QMV0-F1
#
_cell.length_a   1.000
_cell.length_b   1.000
_cell.length_c   1.000
_cell.angle_alpha   90.00
_cell.angle_beta   90.00
_cell.angle_gamma   90.00
#
_symmetry.space_group_name_H-M   'P 1'
#
loop_
_entity.id
_entity.type
_entity.pdbx_description
1 polymer ?
#
loop_
_entity_poly.entity_id
_entity_poly.type
_entity_poly.pdbx_seq_one_letter_code
_entity_poly.pdbx_strand_id
1 'polypeptide(L)'
;MLKPDMKRFYRDVTITPVAVDDADASGAGEAFQILLDGRRVKSPVARELAVPSRPLAEAVAAEWDAQSEKILPASMPLTQLAFTAIDRIAPQQAEVADRIVRYGETDLLCYRATAPADLVQLQADHWDPLLAWAADDLGAVLVVTEGIVPVDQPKAAVGALARAVSDLDAYRLTALAAATQAAG
;
A
#
# COMPACT_ATOMS: atom_id res chain seq x y z
N MET A 1 6.03 11.89 11.54
CA MET A 1 6.39 10.71 12.36
C MET A 1 5.98 11.00 13.80
N LEU A 2 5.47 10.02 14.55
CA LEU A 2 5.17 10.19 15.98
C LEU A 2 6.44 10.63 16.72
N LYS A 3 6.30 11.46 17.76
CA LYS A 3 7.46 11.96 18.52
C LYS A 3 8.20 10.78 19.16
N PRO A 4 9.55 10.72 19.06
CA PRO A 4 10.34 9.73 19.78
C PRO A 4 10.07 9.81 21.30
N ASP A 5 10.12 8.68 22.00
CA ASP A 5 10.01 8.58 23.46
C ASP A 5 8.71 9.10 24.11
N MET A 6 7.62 9.17 23.35
CA MET A 6 6.31 9.53 23.91
C MET A 6 5.84 8.45 24.90
N LYS A 7 5.53 8.84 26.15
CA LYS A 7 4.94 7.92 27.14
C LYS A 7 3.51 7.53 26.73
N ARG A 8 3.07 6.31 27.05
CA ARG A 8 1.64 5.95 26.96
C ARG A 8 0.87 6.86 27.90
N PHE A 9 -0.15 7.53 27.37
CA PHE A 9 -0.95 8.54 28.07
C PHE A 9 -2.44 8.18 28.14
N TYR A 10 -2.80 6.98 27.70
CA TYR A 10 -4.16 6.47 27.63
C TYR A 10 -4.27 5.09 28.28
N ARG A 11 -5.47 4.76 28.75
CA ARG A 11 -5.79 3.45 29.31
C ARG A 11 -6.53 2.58 28.32
N ASP A 12 -7.62 3.08 27.75
CA ASP A 12 -8.56 2.33 26.93
C ASP A 12 -8.40 2.67 25.44
N VAL A 13 -8.44 1.63 24.60
CA VAL A 13 -8.47 1.75 23.14
C VAL A 13 -9.81 1.22 22.64
N THR A 14 -10.54 2.04 21.89
CA THR A 14 -11.87 1.68 21.38
C THR A 14 -12.02 2.04 19.91
N ILE A 15 -12.97 1.40 19.24
CA ILE A 15 -13.27 1.62 17.82
C ILE A 15 -14.72 2.08 17.70
N THR A 16 -14.93 3.14 16.93
CA THR A 16 -16.27 3.67 16.65
C THR A 16 -16.46 3.78 15.14
N PRO A 17 -17.56 3.23 14.58
CA PRO A 17 -17.92 3.47 13.19
C PRO A 17 -18.31 4.94 13.00
N VAL A 18 -17.93 5.50 11.87
CA VAL A 18 -18.28 6.85 11.44
C VAL A 18 -18.84 6.78 10.03
N ALA A 19 -19.91 7.56 9.80
CA ALA A 19 -20.41 7.80 8.46
C ALA A 19 -19.32 8.54 7.67
N VAL A 20 -19.03 8.05 6.46
CA VAL A 20 -18.23 8.79 5.50
C VAL A 20 -19.18 9.81 4.88
N ASP A 21 -18.94 11.11 5.12
CA ASP A 21 -19.63 12.14 4.35
C ASP A 21 -19.26 11.92 2.87
N ASP A 22 -20.27 11.92 1.99
CA ASP A 22 -20.24 11.57 0.55
C ASP A 22 -19.18 12.31 -0.31
N ALA A 23 -18.36 13.17 0.27
CA ALA A 23 -17.39 14.02 -0.42
C ALA A 23 -15.99 13.40 -0.61
N ASP A 24 -15.57 12.44 0.22
CA ASP A 24 -14.14 12.03 0.28
C ASP A 24 -13.82 10.60 -0.18
N ALA A 25 -14.80 9.76 -0.54
CA ALA A 25 -14.53 8.46 -1.15
C ALA A 25 -15.68 7.92 -2.00
N SER A 26 -15.31 7.30 -3.11
CA SER A 26 -16.10 6.69 -4.18
C SER A 26 -16.97 5.48 -3.76
N GLY A 27 -17.80 5.63 -2.72
CA GLY A 27 -18.84 4.66 -2.39
C GLY A 27 -19.36 4.81 -0.96
N ALA A 28 -20.66 4.60 -0.78
CA ALA A 28 -21.30 4.49 0.53
C ALA A 28 -20.63 3.36 1.34
N GLY A 29 -19.76 3.74 2.27
CA GLY A 29 -19.02 2.83 3.14
C GLY A 29 -18.93 3.37 4.55
N GLU A 30 -18.86 2.48 5.53
CA GLU A 30 -18.54 2.83 6.91
C GLU A 30 -17.02 2.98 7.06
N ALA A 31 -16.57 4.06 7.69
CA ALA A 31 -15.18 4.18 8.14
C ALA A 31 -15.12 3.98 9.66
N PHE A 32 -13.92 3.73 10.18
CA PHE A 32 -13.73 3.37 11.60
C PHE A 32 -12.68 4.27 12.22
N GLN A 33 -13.05 4.95 13.30
CA GLN A 33 -12.13 5.74 14.11
C GLN A 33 -11.57 4.92 15.27
N ILE A 34 -10.30 5.14 15.58
CA ILE A 34 -9.65 4.62 16.79
C ILE A 34 -9.63 5.75 17.84
N LEU A 35 -10.07 5.42 19.06
CA LEU A 35 -10.16 6.34 20.18
C LEU A 35 -9.27 5.86 21.33
N LEU A 36 -8.50 6.78 21.89
CA LEU A 36 -7.66 6.60 23.09
C LEU A 36 -8.31 7.37 24.23
N ASP A 37 -8.82 6.69 25.25
CA ASP A 37 -9.65 7.29 26.32
C ASP A 37 -10.76 8.20 25.76
N GLY A 38 -11.44 7.75 24.70
CA GLY A 38 -12.50 8.50 24.02
C GLY A 38 -12.02 9.66 23.14
N ARG A 39 -10.71 9.86 22.97
CA ARG A 39 -10.15 10.89 22.08
C ARG A 39 -9.69 10.29 20.75
N ARG A 40 -10.09 10.91 19.63
CA ARG A 40 -9.71 10.49 18.28
C ARG A 40 -8.19 10.48 18.13
N VAL A 41 -7.65 9.39 17.57
CA VAL A 41 -6.26 9.34 17.14
C VAL A 41 -6.04 10.33 15.99
N LYS A 42 -4.96 11.10 16.07
CA LYS A 42 -4.56 12.05 15.03
C LYS A 42 -3.19 11.71 14.47
N SER A 43 -3.02 11.99 13.19
CA SER A 43 -1.74 11.90 12.51
C SER A 43 -0.77 12.98 12.97
N PRO A 44 0.53 12.87 12.66
CA PRO A 44 1.53 13.89 12.98
C PRO A 44 1.22 15.29 12.44
N VAL A 45 0.45 15.42 11.36
CA VAL A 45 -0.03 16.73 10.83
C VAL A 45 -1.46 17.06 11.27
N ALA A 46 -1.92 16.43 12.36
CA ALA A 46 -3.19 16.67 13.04
C ALA A 46 -4.46 16.32 12.26
N ARG A 47 -4.37 15.44 11.24
CA ARG A 47 -5.54 14.85 10.58
C ARG A 47 -6.13 13.74 11.45
N GLU A 48 -7.45 13.60 11.45
CA GLU A 48 -8.11 12.52 12.18
C GLU A 48 -7.92 11.19 11.44
N LEU A 49 -7.62 10.13 12.19
CA LEU A 49 -7.46 8.80 11.62
C LEU A 49 -8.81 8.08 11.53
N ALA A 50 -9.26 7.82 10.30
CA ALA A 50 -10.40 6.96 10.00
C ALA A 50 -10.02 5.95 8.92
N VAL A 51 -10.13 4.66 9.21
CA VAL A 51 -9.71 3.58 8.30
C VAL A 51 -10.92 2.93 7.60
N PRO A 52 -10.78 2.41 6.37
CA PRO A 52 -11.91 2.01 5.53
C PRO A 52 -12.53 0.64 5.89
N SER A 53 -12.02 -0.07 6.90
CA SER A 53 -12.54 -1.39 7.25
C SER A 53 -12.37 -1.71 8.73
N ARG A 54 -13.34 -2.48 9.25
CA ARG A 54 -13.33 -2.96 10.64
C ARG A 54 -12.09 -3.80 10.98
N PRO A 55 -11.65 -4.77 10.13
CA PRO A 55 -10.45 -5.54 10.43
C PRO A 55 -9.18 -4.69 10.52
N LEU A 56 -9.04 -3.66 9.67
CA LEU A 56 -7.91 -2.74 9.75
C LEU A 56 -7.99 -1.89 11.02
N ALA A 57 -9.19 -1.45 11.42
CA ALA A 57 -9.38 -0.71 12.67
C ALA A 57 -9.02 -1.55 13.90
N GLU A 58 -9.42 -2.82 13.93
CA GLU A 58 -9.08 -3.78 14.98
C GLU A 58 -7.56 -4.00 15.07
N ALA A 59 -6.89 -4.17 13.93
CA ALA A 59 -5.45 -4.36 13.89
C ALA A 59 -4.69 -3.10 14.35
N VAL A 60 -5.10 -1.91 13.90
CA VAL A 60 -4.52 -0.64 14.36
C VAL A 60 -4.79 -0.45 15.86
N ALA A 61 -6.01 -0.70 16.34
CA ALA A 61 -6.34 -0.60 17.76
C ALA A 61 -5.48 -1.56 18.61
N ALA A 62 -5.22 -2.78 18.12
CA ALA A 62 -4.34 -3.73 18.78
C ALA A 62 -2.89 -3.22 18.89
N GLU A 63 -2.37 -2.51 17.88
CA GLU A 63 -1.04 -1.87 17.97
C GLU A 63 -0.99 -0.82 19.08
N TRP A 64 -2.05 -0.01 19.21
CA TRP A 64 -2.14 0.98 20.29
C TRP A 64 -2.29 0.29 21.66
N ASP A 65 -3.14 -0.72 21.78
CA ASP A 65 -3.34 -1.40 23.06
C ASP A 65 -2.09 -2.15 23.55
N ALA A 66 -1.28 -2.66 22.62
CA ALA A 66 -0.03 -3.36 22.92
C ALA A 66 1.10 -2.46 23.44
N GLN A 67 0.97 -1.12 23.39
CA GLN A 67 2.02 -0.23 23.86
C GLN A 67 2.15 -0.26 25.39
N SER A 68 3.35 -0.30 25.94
CA SER A 68 3.55 -0.35 27.41
C SER A 68 3.79 1.04 27.98
N GLU A 69 4.94 1.30 28.62
CA GLU A 69 5.27 2.60 29.22
C GLU A 69 5.50 3.69 28.17
N LYS A 70 6.01 3.29 27.01
CA LYS A 70 6.32 4.16 25.88
C LYS A 70 5.62 3.68 24.62
N ILE A 71 5.24 4.63 23.80
CA ILE A 71 4.73 4.40 22.45
C ILE A 71 5.94 4.26 21.54
N LEU A 72 6.08 3.08 20.94
CA LEU A 72 7.21 2.70 20.09
C LEU A 72 6.73 2.61 18.64
N PRO A 73 6.94 3.65 17.79
CA PRO A 73 6.41 3.66 16.43
C PRO A 73 6.84 2.45 15.60
N ALA A 74 8.07 1.96 15.80
CA ALA A 74 8.59 0.78 15.12
C ALA A 74 7.77 -0.51 15.37
N SER A 75 6.98 -0.56 16.45
CA SER A 75 6.05 -1.66 16.75
C SER A 75 4.64 -1.46 16.20
N MET A 76 4.41 -0.36 15.46
CA MET A 76 3.09 0.06 14.98
C MET A 76 3.06 0.27 13.44
N PRO A 77 3.44 -0.73 12.63
CA PRO A 77 3.53 -0.60 11.18
C PRO A 77 2.21 -0.19 10.51
N LEU A 78 1.07 -0.72 10.94
CA LEU A 78 -0.24 -0.41 10.35
C LEU A 78 -0.65 1.03 10.67
N THR A 79 -0.40 1.51 11.89
CA THR A 79 -0.59 2.91 12.26
C THR A 79 0.30 3.83 11.41
N GLN A 80 1.56 3.45 11.20
CA GLN A 80 2.48 4.24 10.35
C GLN A 80 2.04 4.29 8.89
N LEU A 81 1.58 3.17 8.33
CA LEU A 81 1.01 3.11 6.98
C LEU A 81 -0.28 3.92 6.89
N ALA A 82 -1.17 3.81 7.88
CA ALA A 82 -2.42 4.56 7.90
C ALA A 82 -2.19 6.08 7.98
N PHE A 83 -1.22 6.55 8.79
CA PHE A 83 -0.81 7.94 8.79
C PHE A 83 -0.21 8.37 7.44
N THR A 84 0.61 7.51 6.82
CA THR A 84 1.16 7.79 5.48
C THR A 84 0.04 7.92 4.45
N ALA A 85 -0.98 7.06 4.51
CA ALA A 85 -2.13 7.11 3.61
C ALA A 85 -2.83 8.47 3.67
N ILE A 86 -3.20 8.93 4.87
CA ILE A 86 -3.97 10.18 5.01
C ILE A 86 -3.12 11.45 4.89
N ASP A 87 -1.85 11.42 5.29
CA ASP A 87 -1.00 12.63 5.31
C ASP A 87 -0.28 12.85 3.98
N ARG A 88 0.15 11.77 3.32
CA ARG A 88 1.06 11.82 2.17
C ARG A 88 0.44 11.30 0.88
N ILE A 89 -0.33 10.21 0.92
CA ILE A 89 -0.84 9.60 -0.32
C ILE A 89 -2.14 10.26 -0.74
N ALA A 90 -3.10 10.46 0.17
CA ALA A 90 -4.39 11.05 -0.14
C ALA A 90 -4.31 12.41 -0.89
N PRO A 91 -3.40 13.34 -0.55
CA PRO A 91 -3.27 14.60 -1.28
C PRO A 91 -2.72 14.48 -2.72
N GLN A 92 -2.12 13.35 -3.09
CA GLN A 92 -1.36 13.17 -4.34
C GLN A 92 -1.54 11.75 -4.90
N GLN A 93 -2.76 11.20 -4.83
CA GLN A 93 -3.06 9.83 -5.25
C GLN A 93 -2.65 9.56 -6.70
N ALA A 94 -2.98 10.47 -7.62
CA ALA A 94 -2.64 10.35 -9.03
C ALA A 94 -1.13 10.22 -9.26
N GLU A 95 -0.32 11.07 -8.61
CA GLU A 95 1.14 11.02 -8.73
C GLU A 95 1.71 9.70 -8.17
N VAL A 96 1.14 9.20 -7.07
CA VAL A 96 1.56 7.93 -6.48
C VAL A 96 1.18 6.76 -7.39
N ALA A 97 -0.02 6.76 -7.95
CA ALA A 97 -0.47 5.77 -8.91
C ALA A 97 0.44 5.76 -10.16
N ASP A 98 0.74 6.92 -10.73
CA ASP A 98 1.67 7.05 -11.86
C ASP A 98 3.06 6.51 -11.51
N ARG A 99 3.54 6.77 -10.29
CA ARG A 99 4.84 6.22 -9.84
C ARG A 99 4.82 4.71 -9.73
N ILE A 100 3.73 4.11 -9.25
CA ILE A 100 3.57 2.65 -9.18
C ILE A 100 3.58 2.08 -10.60
N VAL A 101 2.84 2.68 -11.53
CA VAL A 101 2.76 2.22 -12.93
C VAL A 101 4.14 2.24 -13.61
N ARG A 102 4.97 3.24 -13.32
CA ARG A 102 6.35 3.32 -13.85
C ARG A 102 7.24 2.14 -13.46
N TYR A 103 6.98 1.46 -12.33
CA TYR A 103 7.71 0.23 -12.03
C TYR A 103 7.41 -0.88 -13.04
N GLY A 104 6.19 -0.93 -13.58
CA GLY A 104 5.82 -1.86 -14.64
C GLY A 104 6.64 -1.69 -15.93
N GLU A 105 7.19 -0.51 -16.17
CA GLU A 105 8.08 -0.25 -17.33
C GLU A 105 9.43 -0.96 -17.18
N THR A 106 9.87 -1.19 -15.94
CA THR A 106 11.17 -1.80 -15.61
C THR A 106 11.02 -2.95 -14.60
N ASP A 107 9.91 -3.68 -14.68
CA ASP A 107 9.51 -4.68 -13.68
C ASP A 107 10.53 -5.81 -13.56
N LEU A 108 10.85 -6.23 -12.33
CA LEU A 108 11.80 -7.31 -12.05
C LEU A 108 11.50 -8.58 -12.86
N LEU A 109 10.23 -8.94 -13.01
CA LEU A 109 9.81 -10.17 -13.69
C LEU A 109 10.14 -10.17 -15.19
N CYS A 110 10.38 -8.99 -15.76
CA CYS A 110 10.68 -8.80 -17.18
C CYS A 110 12.17 -8.95 -17.51
N TYR A 111 13.08 -8.99 -16.53
CA TYR A 111 14.52 -9.08 -16.79
C TYR A 111 15.07 -10.43 -16.33
N ARG A 112 15.36 -11.31 -17.29
CA ARG A 112 15.75 -12.70 -17.01
C ARG A 112 17.25 -12.91 -17.05
N ALA A 113 17.71 -13.79 -16.17
CA ALA A 113 19.06 -14.32 -16.23
C ALA A 113 19.22 -15.18 -17.50
N THR A 114 20.42 -15.21 -18.05
CA THR A 114 20.80 -16.11 -19.16
C THR A 114 21.62 -17.31 -18.69
N ALA A 115 22.12 -17.25 -17.46
CA ALA A 115 22.88 -18.30 -16.79
C ALA A 115 22.91 -18.04 -15.26
N PRO A 116 23.14 -19.07 -14.43
CA PRO A 116 23.19 -20.50 -14.80
C PRO A 116 21.80 -21.06 -15.15
N ALA A 117 21.75 -22.20 -15.86
CA ALA A 117 20.51 -22.75 -16.43
C ALA A 117 19.43 -23.11 -15.39
N ASP A 118 19.85 -23.52 -14.19
CA ASP A 118 18.97 -23.77 -13.06
C ASP A 118 18.27 -22.49 -12.57
N LEU A 119 18.96 -21.34 -12.55
CA LEU A 119 18.35 -20.05 -12.24
C LEU A 119 17.36 -19.61 -13.33
N VAL A 120 17.70 -19.81 -14.60
CA VAL A 120 16.79 -19.49 -15.72
C VAL A 120 15.48 -20.27 -15.59
N GLN A 121 15.59 -21.58 -15.34
CA GLN A 121 14.42 -22.44 -15.14
C GLN A 121 13.61 -22.00 -13.92
N LEU A 122 14.28 -21.72 -12.80
CA LEU A 122 13.62 -21.29 -11.57
C LEU A 122 12.85 -19.96 -11.76
N GLN A 123 13.43 -19.01 -12.49
CA GLN A 123 12.73 -17.77 -12.84
C GLN A 123 11.50 -18.04 -13.70
N ALA A 124 11.62 -18.87 -14.75
CA ALA A 124 10.48 -19.23 -15.59
C ALA A 124 9.35 -19.88 -14.78
N ASP A 125 9.66 -20.91 -13.99
CA ASP A 125 8.69 -21.69 -13.22
C ASP A 125 7.88 -20.82 -12.23
N HIS A 126 8.50 -19.77 -11.67
CA HIS A 126 7.85 -18.93 -10.66
C HIS A 126 7.34 -17.59 -11.17
N TRP A 127 7.93 -17.01 -12.21
CA TRP A 127 7.59 -15.67 -12.70
C TRP A 127 6.69 -15.69 -13.93
N ASP A 128 6.78 -16.70 -14.78
CA ASP A 128 5.89 -16.80 -15.95
C ASP A 128 4.41 -16.90 -15.56
N PRO A 129 4.01 -17.62 -14.49
CA PRO A 129 2.62 -17.63 -14.03
C PRO A 129 2.10 -16.24 -13.62
N LEU A 130 2.97 -15.38 -13.06
CA LEU A 130 2.60 -14.02 -12.66
C LEU A 130 2.43 -13.10 -13.87
N LEU A 131 3.30 -13.24 -14.88
CA LEU A 131 3.18 -12.49 -16.14
C LEU A 131 1.95 -12.95 -16.95
N ALA A 132 1.65 -14.25 -16.94
CA ALA A 132 0.44 -14.79 -17.55
C ALA A 132 -0.81 -14.24 -16.87
N TRP A 133 -0.86 -14.25 -15.53
CA TRP A 133 -1.94 -13.61 -14.77
C TRP A 133 -2.08 -12.12 -15.11
N ALA A 134 -0.98 -11.37 -15.18
CA ALA A 134 -1.05 -9.96 -15.55
C ALA A 134 -1.61 -9.75 -16.96
N ALA A 135 -1.25 -10.61 -17.91
CA ALA A 135 -1.80 -10.59 -19.26
C ALA A 135 -3.30 -10.92 -19.28
N ASP A 136 -3.73 -11.97 -18.58
CA ASP A 136 -5.09 -12.49 -18.61
C ASP A 136 -6.08 -11.64 -17.80
N ASP A 137 -5.74 -11.30 -16.56
CA ASP A 137 -6.63 -10.62 -15.63
C ASP A 137 -6.57 -9.09 -15.76
N LEU A 138 -5.40 -8.53 -16.08
CA LEU A 138 -5.23 -7.08 -16.21
C LEU A 138 -5.22 -6.60 -17.67
N GLY A 139 -4.98 -7.50 -18.63
CA GLY A 139 -4.70 -7.13 -20.02
C GLY A 139 -3.30 -6.54 -20.21
N ALA A 140 -2.39 -6.75 -19.25
CA ALA A 140 -1.04 -6.20 -19.23
C ALA A 140 -0.04 -7.22 -19.81
N VAL A 141 0.05 -7.28 -21.14
CA VAL A 141 1.02 -8.14 -21.83
C VAL A 141 2.41 -7.50 -21.82
N LEU A 142 3.22 -7.84 -20.81
CA LEU A 142 4.59 -7.35 -20.65
C LEU A 142 5.58 -8.15 -21.49
N VAL A 143 6.63 -7.47 -21.96
CA VAL A 143 7.72 -8.04 -22.73
C VAL A 143 8.85 -8.41 -21.78
N VAL A 144 9.31 -9.66 -21.91
CA VAL A 144 10.47 -10.18 -21.19
C VAL A 144 11.73 -10.00 -22.04
N THR A 145 12.83 -9.62 -21.40
CA THR A 145 14.16 -9.48 -21.99
C THR A 145 15.19 -10.29 -21.21
N GLU A 146 16.35 -10.50 -21.82
CA GLU A 146 17.48 -11.22 -21.24
C GLU A 146 18.63 -10.27 -20.91
N GLY A 147 19.24 -10.48 -19.75
CA GLY A 147 20.37 -9.66 -19.30
C GLY A 147 19.97 -8.23 -18.94
N ILE A 148 20.86 -7.27 -19.24
CA ILE A 148 20.73 -5.87 -18.77
C ILE A 148 20.23 -4.90 -19.84
N VAL A 149 19.87 -5.39 -21.03
CA VAL A 149 19.46 -4.51 -22.14
C VAL A 149 18.01 -4.08 -21.91
N PRO A 150 17.75 -2.77 -21.72
CA PRO A 150 16.38 -2.28 -21.49
C PRO A 150 15.50 -2.55 -22.71
N VAL A 151 14.24 -2.90 -22.45
CA VAL A 151 13.19 -3.04 -23.46
C VAL A 151 12.04 -2.11 -23.09
N ASP A 152 11.52 -1.38 -24.09
CA ASP A 152 10.33 -0.55 -23.89
C ASP A 152 9.10 -1.46 -23.78
N GLN A 153 8.33 -1.28 -22.70
CA GLN A 153 7.06 -1.98 -22.55
C GLN A 153 6.00 -1.42 -23.51
N PRO A 154 5.10 -2.27 -24.06
CA PRO A 154 4.02 -1.79 -24.91
C PRO A 154 3.15 -0.77 -24.18
N LYS A 155 2.86 0.37 -24.81
CA LYS A 155 1.98 1.40 -24.24
C LYS A 155 0.62 0.85 -23.78
N ALA A 156 0.11 -0.16 -24.47
CA ALA A 156 -1.13 -0.84 -24.09
C ALA A 156 -1.02 -1.58 -22.75
N ALA A 157 0.12 -2.22 -22.47
CA ALA A 157 0.38 -2.92 -21.22
C ALA A 157 0.54 -1.93 -20.06
N VAL A 158 1.33 -0.87 -20.24
CA VAL A 158 1.46 0.20 -19.23
C VAL A 158 0.10 0.86 -18.95
N GLY A 159 -0.70 1.11 -19.99
CA GLY A 159 -2.06 1.62 -19.84
C GLY A 159 -3.01 0.65 -19.14
N ALA A 160 -2.79 -0.67 -19.25
CA ALA A 160 -3.54 -1.68 -18.52
C ALA A 160 -3.22 -1.68 -17.02
N LEU A 161 -1.93 -1.60 -16.67
CA LEU A 161 -1.48 -1.41 -15.28
C LEU A 161 -2.04 -0.11 -14.68
N ALA A 162 -2.05 0.97 -15.45
CA ALA A 162 -2.63 2.25 -15.02
C ALA A 162 -4.12 2.15 -14.67
N ARG A 163 -4.91 1.42 -15.48
CA ARG A 163 -6.32 1.15 -15.17
C ARG A 163 -6.49 0.28 -13.92
N ALA A 164 -5.60 -0.69 -13.70
CA ALA A 164 -5.68 -1.56 -12.53
C ALA A 164 -5.46 -0.78 -11.21
N VAL A 165 -4.70 0.32 -11.25
CA VAL A 165 -4.41 1.14 -10.05
C VAL A 165 -5.29 2.38 -9.91
N SER A 166 -6.01 2.80 -10.96
CA SER A 166 -6.73 4.09 -10.98
C SER A 166 -7.81 4.21 -9.92
N ASP A 167 -8.45 3.09 -9.59
CA ASP A 167 -9.63 3.06 -8.71
C ASP A 167 -9.25 2.74 -7.25
N LEU A 168 -7.95 2.67 -6.95
CA LEU A 168 -7.46 2.40 -5.60
C LEU A 168 -7.51 3.65 -4.73
N ASP A 169 -8.12 3.52 -3.55
CA ASP A 169 -8.09 4.56 -2.53
C ASP A 169 -6.68 4.78 -1.95
N ALA A 170 -6.53 5.81 -1.12
CA ALA A 170 -5.24 6.17 -0.53
C ALA A 170 -4.64 5.05 0.35
N TYR A 171 -5.47 4.23 1.00
CA TYR A 171 -5.00 3.12 1.84
C TYR A 171 -4.46 1.98 0.98
N ARG A 172 -5.16 1.61 -0.07
CA ARG A 172 -4.75 0.59 -1.04
C ARG A 172 -3.51 1.04 -1.82
N LEU A 173 -3.45 2.29 -2.27
CA LEU A 173 -2.25 2.86 -2.91
C LEU A 173 -1.06 2.89 -1.95
N THR A 174 -1.27 3.15 -0.66
CA THR A 174 -0.17 3.09 0.34
C THR A 174 0.39 1.68 0.46
N ALA A 175 -0.48 0.67 0.57
CA ALA A 175 -0.06 -0.72 0.65
C ALA A 175 0.66 -1.17 -0.63
N LEU A 176 0.07 -0.85 -1.79
CA LEU A 176 0.65 -1.19 -3.08
C LEU A 176 2.00 -0.51 -3.30
N ALA A 177 2.12 0.80 -3.03
CA ALA A 177 3.38 1.52 -3.16
C ALA A 177 4.49 0.92 -2.29
N ALA A 178 4.17 0.46 -1.07
CA ALA A 178 5.13 -0.20 -0.19
C ALA A 178 5.56 -1.56 -0.74
N ALA A 179 4.61 -2.35 -1.25
CA ALA A 179 4.88 -3.65 -1.85
C ALA A 179 5.73 -3.54 -3.13
N THR A 180 5.36 -2.64 -4.05
CA THR A 180 6.11 -2.39 -5.29
C THR A 180 7.56 -1.98 -4.99
N GLN A 181 7.77 -0.99 -4.12
CA GLN A 181 9.13 -0.56 -3.76
C GLN A 181 10.00 -1.65 -3.13
N ALA A 182 9.39 -2.57 -2.37
CA ALA A 182 10.11 -3.67 -1.73
C ALA A 182 10.43 -4.82 -2.69
N ALA A 183 9.56 -5.06 -3.68
CA ALA A 183 9.68 -6.17 -4.61
C ALA A 183 10.49 -5.82 -5.88
N GLY A 184 10.53 -4.55 -6.28
CA GLY A 184 11.07 -4.12 -7.57
C GLY A 184 9.95 -3.99 -8.59
#